data_AF-A0AAV5TIB2-F1
#
_entry.id   AF-A0AAV5TIB2-F1
#
_cell.length_a   1.000
_cell.length_b   1.000
_cell.length_c   1.000
_cell.angle_alpha   90.00
_cell.angle_beta   90.00
_cell.angle_gamma   90.00
#
_symmetry.space_group_name_H-M   'P 1'
#
loop_
_entity.id
_entity.type
_entity.pdbx_description
1 polymer ?
#
loop_
_entity_poly.entity_id
_entity_poly.type
_entity_poly.pdbx_seq_one_letter_code
_entity_poly.pdbx_strand_id
1 'polypeptide(L)'
;MLLMLLSTPTWATTTPTDEETLFFEPNPYIPLVIAVLFGIGDNCVNTSRTVICALILPEKRAQVFSISKFYQSLFQALIMFLSPLISVQVYSAVMTSFGFAALFLYKSAIEN
;
A
#
# COMPACT_ATOMS: atom_id res chain seq x y z
N MET A 1 -2.18 4.96 6.26
CA MET A 1 -0.86 5.60 6.44
C MET A 1 -0.80 6.44 7.71
N LEU A 2 -1.67 7.43 7.89
CA LEU A 2 -1.63 8.32 9.05
C LEU A 2 -1.71 7.60 10.40
N LEU A 3 -2.67 6.68 10.59
CA LEU A 3 -2.83 5.97 11.86
C LEU A 3 -1.56 5.18 12.23
N MET A 4 -0.97 4.46 11.28
CA MET A 4 0.30 3.75 11.44
C MET A 4 1.44 4.71 11.82
N LEU A 5 1.55 5.85 11.15
CA LEU A 5 2.61 6.83 11.43
C LEU A 5 2.50 7.41 12.85
N LEU A 6 1.27 7.62 13.35
CA LEU A 6 1.03 8.23 14.66
C LEU A 6 1.16 7.26 15.83
N SER A 7 0.96 5.96 15.60
CA SER A 7 0.96 4.92 16.64
C SER A 7 2.17 3.99 16.63
N THR A 8 3.10 4.14 15.68
CA THR A 8 4.20 3.20 15.49
C THR A 8 5.55 3.92 15.53
N PRO A 9 6.49 3.51 16.41
CA PRO A 9 7.84 4.06 16.45
C PRO A 9 8.60 3.86 15.13
N THR A 10 9.60 4.72 14.88
CA THR A 10 10.30 4.81 13.58
C THR A 10 10.96 3.49 13.15
N TRP A 11 11.54 2.76 14.11
CA TRP A 11 12.31 1.53 13.87
C TRP A 11 11.60 0.25 14.34
N ALA A 12 10.31 0.34 14.68
CA ALA A 12 9.53 -0.80 15.16
C ALA A 12 9.42 -1.96 14.13
N THR A 13 9.70 -1.71 12.86
CA THR A 13 9.70 -2.72 11.79
C THR A 13 10.97 -3.57 11.73
N THR A 14 12.07 -3.13 12.34
CA THR A 14 13.38 -3.78 12.22
C THR A 14 13.88 -4.29 13.57
N THR A 15 13.61 -3.56 14.65
CA THR A 15 14.13 -3.88 15.99
C THR A 15 13.07 -3.69 17.07
N PRO A 16 13.05 -4.53 18.12
CA PRO A 16 12.28 -4.24 19.33
C PRO A 16 12.61 -2.83 19.82
N THR A 17 11.58 -2.02 20.02
CA THR A 17 11.69 -0.59 20.31
C THR A 17 10.75 -0.25 21.45
N ASP A 18 11.23 0.55 22.39
CA ASP A 18 10.46 1.12 23.51
C ASP A 18 10.44 2.65 23.43
N GLU A 19 10.67 3.20 22.23
CA GLU A 19 10.60 4.63 21.97
C GLU A 19 9.16 5.14 22.02
N GLU A 20 9.00 6.39 22.47
CA GLU A 20 7.71 7.05 22.48
C GLU A 20 7.14 7.19 21.06
N THR A 21 5.84 6.96 20.95
CA THR A 21 5.07 7.18 19.73
C THR A 21 4.75 8.66 19.53
N LEU A 22 4.48 9.05 18.29
CA LEU A 22 4.12 10.43 17.93
C LEU A 22 2.88 10.96 18.66
N PHE A 23 1.83 10.14 18.79
CA PHE A 23 0.57 10.61 19.40
C PHE A 23 -0.25 9.53 20.12
N PHE A 24 -0.26 8.29 19.62
CA PHE A 24 -1.06 7.20 20.21
C PHE A 24 -0.18 6.15 20.84
N GLU A 25 -0.37 5.92 22.14
CA GLU A 25 0.33 4.88 22.86
C GLU A 25 0.06 3.48 22.24
N PRO A 26 1.09 2.64 22.06
CA PRO A 26 0.93 1.32 21.46
C PRO A 26 -0.06 0.44 22.25
N ASN A 27 -1.10 -0.05 21.57
CA ASN A 27 -2.09 -0.95 22.15
C ASN A 27 -2.45 -2.04 21.11
N PRO A 28 -2.65 -3.32 21.50
CA PRO A 28 -3.04 -4.41 20.60
C PRO A 28 -4.29 -4.14 19.73
N TYR A 29 -5.21 -3.25 20.12
CA TYR A 29 -6.38 -2.94 19.30
C TYR A 29 -6.07 -2.05 18.08
N ILE A 30 -5.05 -1.19 18.17
CA ILE A 30 -4.66 -0.28 17.09
C ILE A 30 -4.22 -1.04 15.83
N PRO A 31 -3.30 -2.03 15.87
CA PRO A 31 -2.90 -2.77 14.68
C PRO A 31 -4.07 -3.57 14.06
N LEU A 32 -5.07 -4.00 14.85
CA LEU A 32 -6.27 -4.64 14.32
C LEU A 32 -7.10 -3.66 13.48
N VAL A 33 -7.31 -2.44 13.98
CA VAL A 33 -8.00 -1.39 13.21
C VAL A 33 -7.21 -1.02 11.95
N ILE A 34 -5.88 -0.90 12.06
CA ILE A 34 -5.00 -0.68 10.91
C ILE A 34 -5.18 -1.81 9.89
N ALA A 35 -5.15 -3.08 10.31
CA ALA A 35 -5.30 -4.23 9.41
C ALA A 35 -6.65 -4.21 8.68
N VAL A 36 -7.76 -3.87 9.36
CA VAL A 36 -9.08 -3.72 8.73
C VAL A 36 -9.06 -2.60 7.69
N LEU A 37 -8.53 -1.42 8.02
CA LEU A 37 -8.48 -0.28 7.10
C LEU A 37 -7.60 -0.57 5.88
N PHE A 38 -6.46 -1.23 6.08
CA PHE A 38 -5.59 -1.68 5.00
C PHE A 38 -6.26 -2.73 4.13
N GLY A 39 -6.98 -3.70 4.72
CA GLY A 39 -7.73 -4.71 3.98
C GLY A 39 -8.81 -4.10 3.08
N ILE A 40 -9.55 -3.11 3.59
CA ILE A 40 -10.53 -2.35 2.81
C ILE A 40 -9.83 -1.64 1.65
N GLY A 41 -8.74 -0.92 1.93
CA GLY A 41 -7.98 -0.19 0.91
C GLY A 41 -7.41 -1.09 -0.18
N ASP A 42 -6.80 -2.22 0.20
CA ASP A 42 -6.23 -3.19 -0.75
C ASP A 42 -7.32 -3.81 -1.63
N ASN A 43 -8.48 -4.14 -1.06
CA ASN A 43 -9.61 -4.65 -1.84
C ASN A 43 -10.11 -3.62 -2.87
N CYS A 44 -10.21 -2.34 -2.49
CA CYS A 44 -10.58 -1.27 -3.42
C CYS A 44 -9.58 -1.17 -4.59
N VAL A 45 -8.27 -1.15 -4.30
CA VAL A 45 -7.23 -1.07 -5.35
C VAL A 45 -7.26 -2.28 -6.29
N ASN A 46 -7.42 -3.49 -5.75
CA ASN A 46 -7.51 -4.71 -6.57
C ASN A 46 -8.78 -4.73 -7.44
N THR A 47 -9.90 -4.23 -6.92
CA THR A 47 -11.15 -4.10 -7.69
C THR A 47 -10.99 -3.07 -8.81
N SER A 48 -10.50 -1.87 -8.50
CA SER A 48 -10.25 -0.80 -9.48
C SER A 48 -9.29 -1.25 -10.59
N ARG A 49 -8.24 -2.01 -10.25
CA ARG A 49 -7.32 -2.60 -11.23
C ARG A 49 -8.04 -3.52 -12.21
N THR A 50 -8.89 -4.43 -11.70
CA THR A 50 -9.65 -5.35 -12.55
C THR A 50 -10.51 -4.59 -13.55
N VAL A 51 -11.20 -3.54 -13.09
CA VAL A 51 -12.01 -2.67 -13.96
C VAL A 51 -11.14 -1.94 -14.98
N ILE A 52 -10.04 -1.30 -14.57
CA ILE A 52 -9.15 -0.57 -15.48
C ILE A 52 -8.55 -1.48 -16.56
N CYS A 53 -8.09 -2.68 -16.19
CA CYS A 53 -7.52 -3.62 -17.16
C CYS A 53 -8.57 -4.09 -18.17
N ALA A 54 -9.84 -4.16 -17.77
CA ALA A 54 -10.94 -4.48 -18.67
C ALA A 54 -11.34 -3.30 -19.56
N LEU A 55 -11.24 -2.06 -19.08
CA LEU A 55 -11.57 -0.85 -19.84
C LEU A 55 -10.51 -0.48 -20.88
N ILE A 56 -9.22 -0.49 -20.50
CA ILE A 56 -8.13 -0.02 -21.36
C ILE A 56 -7.92 -0.93 -22.58
N LEU A 57 -8.04 -2.26 -22.40
CA LEU A 57 -7.80 -3.21 -23.48
C LEU A 57 -8.79 -4.39 -23.42
N PRO A 58 -10.06 -4.18 -23.80
CA PRO A 58 -11.12 -5.16 -23.59
C PRO A 58 -10.84 -6.51 -24.27
N GLU A 59 -10.28 -6.49 -25.48
CA GLU A 59 -9.92 -7.68 -26.25
C GLU A 59 -8.84 -8.53 -25.57
N LYS A 60 -7.95 -7.90 -24.78
CA LYS A 60 -6.80 -8.55 -24.12
C LYS A 60 -6.84 -8.42 -22.60
N ARG A 61 -8.03 -8.24 -22.02
CA ARG A 61 -8.25 -8.03 -20.58
C ARG A 61 -7.49 -9.01 -19.68
N ALA A 62 -7.49 -10.30 -20.03
CA ALA A 62 -6.82 -11.34 -19.26
C ALA A 62 -5.28 -11.20 -19.31
N GLN A 63 -4.72 -10.83 -20.46
CA GLN A 63 -3.28 -10.65 -20.63
C GLN A 63 -2.80 -9.42 -19.86
N VAL A 64 -3.51 -8.29 -19.99
CA VAL A 64 -3.18 -7.05 -19.28
C VAL A 64 -3.32 -7.24 -17.76
N PHE A 65 -4.39 -7.91 -17.31
CA PHE A 65 -4.57 -8.24 -15.91
C PHE A 65 -3.44 -9.13 -15.38
N SER A 66 -3.03 -10.15 -16.14
CA SER A 66 -1.91 -11.04 -15.78
C SER A 66 -0.60 -10.29 -15.64
N ILE A 67 -0.27 -9.39 -16.59
CA ILE A 67 0.94 -8.55 -16.52
C ILE A 67 0.88 -7.65 -15.28
N SER A 68 -0.27 -7.03 -15.04
CA SER A 68 -0.49 -6.17 -13.87
C SER A 68 -0.26 -6.92 -12.55
N LYS A 69 -0.79 -8.15 -12.43
CA LYS A 69 -0.57 -9.02 -11.27
C LYS A 69 0.87 -9.49 -11.13
N PHE A 70 1.56 -9.81 -12.23
CA PHE A 70 2.97 -10.17 -12.21
C PHE A 70 3.83 -9.06 -11.60
N TYR A 71 3.66 -7.81 -12.06
CA TYR A 71 4.38 -6.67 -11.48
C TYR A 71 3.99 -6.42 -10.02
N GLN A 72 2.70 -6.55 -9.65
CA GLN A 72 2.28 -6.41 -8.25
C GLN A 72 3.03 -7.38 -7.33
N SER A 73 3.05 -8.68 -7.69
CA SER A 73 3.72 -9.71 -6.89
C SER A 73 5.25 -9.51 -6.86
N LEU A 74 5.85 -9.08 -7.97
CA LEU A 74 7.27 -8.77 -8.03
C LEU A 74 7.65 -7.63 -7.08
N PHE A 75 6.92 -6.52 -7.10
CA PHE A 75 7.16 -5.41 -6.19
C PHE A 75 6.90 -5.79 -4.73
N GLN A 76 5.89 -6.61 -4.46
CA GLN A 76 5.62 -7.11 -3.12
C GLN A 76 6.76 -7.98 -2.59
N ALA A 77 7.33 -8.85 -3.43
CA ALA A 77 8.51 -9.64 -3.09
C ALA A 77 9.72 -8.74 -2.81
N LEU A 78 10.00 -7.74 -3.65
CA LEU A 78 11.08 -6.78 -3.42
C LEU A 78 10.92 -6.03 -2.10
N ILE A 79 9.72 -5.51 -1.82
CA ILE A 79 9.42 -4.79 -0.58
C ILE A 79 9.60 -5.70 0.64
N MET A 80 9.25 -6.98 0.54
CA MET A 80 9.45 -7.95 1.64
C MET A 80 10.95 -8.10 1.97
N PHE A 81 11.83 -8.14 0.97
CA PHE A 81 13.28 -8.17 1.19
C PHE A 81 13.85 -6.84 1.68
N LEU A 82 13.28 -5.71 1.27
CA LEU A 82 13.70 -4.37 1.69
C LEU A 82 13.15 -3.98 3.07
N SER A 83 12.12 -4.67 3.56
CA SER A 83 11.44 -4.36 4.83
C SER A 83 12.33 -4.19 6.06
N PRO A 84 13.38 -5.00 6.30
CA PRO A 84 14.24 -4.79 7.45
C PRO A 84 15.14 -3.55 7.32
N LEU A 85 15.32 -3.00 6.11
CA LEU A 85 16.25 -1.89 5.86
C LEU A 85 15.56 -0.52 5.92
N ILE A 86 14.23 -0.47 5.95
CA ILE A 86 13.45 0.75 5.75
C ILE A 86 12.65 1.07 7.02
N SER A 87 12.70 2.33 7.45
CA SER A 87 11.92 2.84 8.58
C SER A 87 10.45 3.05 8.24
N VAL A 88 9.59 3.06 9.27
CA VAL A 88 8.14 3.25 9.14
C VAL A 88 7.78 4.57 8.43
N GLN A 89 8.56 5.62 8.68
CA GLN A 89 8.35 6.93 8.08
C GLN A 89 8.57 6.91 6.56
N VAL A 90 9.63 6.24 6.11
CA VAL A 90 9.93 6.09 4.68
C VAL A 90 8.85 5.24 4.00
N TYR A 91 8.40 4.15 4.64
CA TYR A 91 7.27 3.36 4.17
C TYR A 91 6.02 4.20 3.95
N SER A 92 5.64 5.00 4.95
CA SER A 92 4.47 5.87 4.90
C SER A 92 4.58 6.92 3.79
N ALA A 93 5.75 7.54 3.62
CA ALA A 93 6.00 8.55 2.59
C ALA A 93 5.89 7.95 1.18
N VAL A 94 6.54 6.80 0.93
CA VAL A 94 6.52 6.12 -0.36
C VAL A 94 5.11 5.65 -0.69
N MET A 95 4.39 4.99 0.23
CA MET A 95 3.02 4.54 -0.07
C MET A 95 2.07 5.71 -0.33
N THR A 96 2.24 6.84 0.37
CA THR A 96 1.43 8.04 0.16
C THR A 96 1.70 8.65 -1.22
N SER A 97 2.97 8.77 -1.64
CA SER A 97 3.31 9.33 -2.95
C SER A 97 2.80 8.45 -4.10
N PHE A 98 2.97 7.12 -4.01
CA PHE A 98 2.40 6.18 -4.97
C PHE A 98 0.87 6.21 -4.98
N GLY A 99 0.22 6.40 -3.83
CA GLY A 99 -1.22 6.57 -3.74
C GLY A 99 -1.73 7.79 -4.53
N PHE A 100 -1.09 8.94 -4.36
CA PHE A 100 -1.43 10.14 -5.14
C PHE A 100 -1.16 9.98 -6.64
N ALA A 101 -0.02 9.38 -7.00
CA ALA A 101 0.30 9.10 -8.39
C ALA A 101 -0.73 8.15 -9.03
N ALA A 102 -1.15 7.10 -8.31
CA ALA A 102 -2.17 6.17 -8.76
C ALA A 102 -3.52 6.85 -8.99
N LEU A 103 -3.94 7.76 -8.11
CA LEU A 103 -5.17 8.54 -8.30
C LEU A 103 -5.12 9.40 -9.56
N PHE A 104 -4.00 10.09 -9.80
CA PHE A 104 -3.82 10.93 -10.98
C PHE A 104 -3.85 10.10 -12.27
N LEU A 105 -3.08 8.99 -12.31
CA LEU A 105 -3.04 8.09 -13.45
C LEU A 105 -4.39 7.41 -13.69
N TYR A 106 -5.10 7.02 -12.63
CA TYR A 106 -6.43 6.43 -12.72
C TYR A 106 -7.42 7.41 -13.37
N LYS A 107 -7.43 8.66 -12.92
CA LYS A 107 -8.26 9.72 -13.51
C LYS A 107 -7.91 9.91 -14.99
N SER A 108 -6.63 10.05 -15.31
CA SER A 108 -6.17 10.21 -16.70
C SER A 108 -6.50 9.01 -17.59
N ALA A 109 -6.60 7.80 -17.04
CA ALA A 109 -6.95 6.60 -17.79
C ALA A 109 -8.46 6.46 -18.07
N ILE A 110 -9.31 7.14 -17.31
CA ILE A 110 -10.77 7.16 -17.53
C ILE A 110 -11.19 8.28 -18.47
N GLU A 111 -10.47 9.42 -18.44
CA GLU A 111 -10.80 10.59 -19.26
C GLU A 111 -10.32 10.47 -20.73
N ASN A 112 -9.48 9.47 -21.05
CA ASN A 112 -9.05 9.14 -22.42
C ASN A 112 -9.86 7.96 -22.97
#